data_AF-A0A536H570-F1
#
_entry.id   AF-A0A536H570-F1
#
_cell.length_a   1.000
_cell.length_b   1.000
_cell.length_c   1.000
_cell.angle_alpha   90.00
_cell.angle_beta   90.00
_cell.angle_gamma   90.00
#
_symmetry.space_group_name_H-M   'P 1'
#
loop_
_entity.id
_entity.type
_entity.pdbx_description
1 polymer ?
#
loop_
_entity_poly.entity_id
_entity_poly.type
_entity_poly.pdbx_seq_one_letter_code
_entity_poly.pdbx_strand_id
1 'polypeptide(L)' 'MPDSVYRVTELIGTSSQSWESAAKTAVQTAAKTLRDLRVAEVVEQDMTIENGKVTSYRVKLN' A
#
# COMPACT_ATOMS: atom_id res chain seq x y z
N MET A 1 28.74 -0.64 9.32
CA MET A 1 27.46 0.04 9.61
C MET A 1 27.01 -0.45 10.96
N PRO A 2 26.63 0.41 11.92
CA PRO A 2 26.04 -0.08 13.16
C PRO A 2 24.75 -0.85 12.82
N ASP A 3 24.46 -1.89 13.58
CA ASP A 3 23.25 -2.69 13.40
C ASP A 3 22.02 -1.78 13.44
N SER A 4 21.15 -1.89 12.43
CA SER A 4 19.95 -1.06 12.31
C SER A 4 18.72 -1.95 12.38
N VAL A 5 17.81 -1.61 13.30
CA VAL A 5 16.54 -2.30 13.48
C VAL A 5 15.48 -1.59 12.64
N TYR A 6 14.78 -2.35 11.81
CA TYR A 6 13.66 -1.86 11.02
C TYR A 6 12.38 -2.56 11.42
N ARG A 7 11.28 -1.80 11.40
CA ARG A 7 9.93 -2.36 11.52
C ARG A 7 9.34 -2.45 10.13
N VAL A 8 9.00 -3.66 9.72
CA VAL A 8 8.20 -3.92 8.51
C VAL A 8 6.73 -3.99 8.92
N THR A 9 5.81 -3.45 8.11
CA THR A 9 4.38 -3.45 8.42
C THR A 9 3.57 -3.59 7.14
N GLU A 10 2.72 -4.61 7.08
CA GLU A 10 1.82 -4.81 5.95
C GLU A 10 0.68 -3.79 5.92
N LEU A 11 0.44 -3.24 4.73
CA LEU A 11 -0.61 -2.26 4.45
C LEU A 11 -1.32 -2.63 3.16
N ILE A 12 -2.63 -2.45 3.10
CA ILE A 12 -3.39 -2.59 1.85
C ILE A 12 -4.02 -1.25 1.50
N GLY A 13 -3.57 -0.69 0.38
CA GLY A 13 -4.15 0.50 -0.23
C GLY A 13 -5.25 0.15 -1.21
N THR A 14 -6.23 1.04 -1.36
CA THR A 14 -7.33 0.88 -2.32
C THR A 14 -7.57 2.19 -3.06
N SER A 15 -7.86 2.13 -4.35
CA SER A 15 -8.27 3.28 -5.16
C SER A 15 -9.19 2.85 -6.29
N SER A 16 -10.13 3.70 -6.69
CA SER A 16 -10.95 3.48 -7.89
C SER A 16 -10.23 3.84 -9.20
N GLN A 17 -9.06 4.47 -9.12
CA GLN A 17 -8.37 5.03 -10.27
C GLN A 17 -7.30 4.11 -10.84
N SER A 18 -6.36 3.65 -10.00
CA SER A 18 -5.25 2.79 -10.41
C SER A 18 -4.53 2.17 -9.21
N TRP A 19 -3.64 1.20 -9.46
CA TRP A 19 -2.77 0.63 -8.43
C TRP A 19 -1.77 1.66 -7.87
N GLU A 20 -1.21 2.55 -8.70
CA GLU A 20 -0.30 3.61 -8.23
C GLU A 20 -1.01 4.59 -7.31
N SER A 21 -2.27 4.91 -7.61
CA SER A 21 -3.13 5.72 -6.74
C SER A 21 -3.36 5.01 -5.40
N ALA A 22 -3.69 3.71 -5.42
CA ALA A 22 -3.87 2.90 -4.22
C ALA A 22 -2.60 2.82 -3.35
N ALA A 23 -1.43 2.62 -3.97
CA ALA A 23 -0.15 2.58 -3.28
C ALA A 23 0.17 3.93 -2.60
N LYS A 24 -0.02 5.06 -3.32
CA LYS A 24 0.14 6.40 -2.74
C LYS A 24 -0.79 6.62 -1.55
N THR A 25 -2.06 6.23 -1.67
CA THR A 25 -3.04 6.36 -0.58
C THR A 25 -2.65 5.56 0.67
N ALA A 26 -2.14 4.32 0.50
CA ALA A 26 -1.64 3.52 1.62
C ALA A 26 -0.49 4.21 2.36
N VAL A 27 0.56 4.63 1.63
CA VAL A 27 1.72 5.28 2.23
C VAL A 27 1.34 6.59 2.90
N GLN A 28 0.51 7.43 2.26
CA GLN A 28 0.05 8.69 2.84
C GLN A 28 -0.79 8.48 4.11
N THR A 29 -1.59 7.42 4.15
CA THR A 29 -2.38 7.08 5.35
C THR A 29 -1.49 6.59 6.47
N ALA A 30 -0.55 5.69 6.18
CA ALA A 30 0.42 5.20 7.15
C ALA A 30 1.30 6.32 7.71
N ALA A 31 1.71 7.29 6.87
CA ALA A 31 2.52 8.44 7.28
C ALA A 31 1.87 9.35 8.33
N LYS A 32 0.54 9.24 8.53
CA LYS A 32 -0.16 9.99 9.58
C LYS A 32 0.17 9.50 10.99
N THR A 33 0.58 8.24 11.14
CA THR A 33 0.80 7.60 12.45
C THR A 33 2.18 6.96 12.58
N LEU A 34 2.77 6.49 11.48
CA LEU A 34 4.09 5.86 11.45
C LEU A 34 5.15 6.89 11.06
N ARG A 35 6.21 6.95 11.86
CA ARG A 35 7.40 7.78 11.59
C ARG A 35 8.45 6.97 10.84
N ASP A 36 9.34 7.68 10.16
CA ASP A 36 10.51 7.10 9.47
C ASP A 36 10.15 6.02 8.43
N LEU A 37 9.04 6.20 7.72
CA LEU A 37 8.72 5.41 6.52
C LEU A 37 9.77 5.69 5.43
N ARG A 38 10.45 4.66 4.94
CA ARG A 38 11.57 4.82 3.98
C ARG A 38 11.30 4.12 2.65
N VAL A 39 10.76 2.91 2.71
CA VAL A 39 10.51 2.05 1.56
C VAL A 39 9.14 1.43 1.76
N ALA A 40 8.40 1.31 0.66
CA ALA A 40 7.19 0.51 0.58
C ALA A 40 7.32 -0.39 -0.65
N GLU A 41 7.27 -1.71 -0.46
CA GLU A 41 7.43 -2.68 -1.53
C GLU A 41 6.10 -3.29 -1.92
N VAL A 42 5.79 -3.36 -3.23
CA VAL A 42 4.58 -4.02 -3.71
C VAL A 42 4.71 -5.52 -3.59
N VAL A 43 3.85 -6.11 -2.76
CA VAL A 43 3.75 -7.56 -2.58
C VAL A 43 2.75 -8.16 -3.55
N GLU A 44 1.61 -7.50 -3.71
CA GLU A 44 0.48 -8.01 -4.49
C GLU A 44 -0.35 -6.86 -5.05
N GLN A 45 -0.85 -7.05 -6.26
CA GLN A 45 -1.80 -6.16 -6.92
C GLN A 45 -3.00 -6.97 -7.37
N ASP A 46 -4.19 -6.54 -6.94
CA ASP A 46 -5.43 -7.20 -7.28
C ASP A 46 -6.56 -6.17 -7.50
N MET A 47 -7.78 -6.65 -7.75
CA MET A 47 -8.94 -5.82 -8.03
C MET A 47 -10.17 -6.33 -7.30
N THR A 48 -11.05 -5.41 -6.91
CA THR A 48 -12.40 -5.73 -6.49
C THR A 48 -13.31 -5.75 -7.72
N ILE A 49 -14.10 -6.81 -7.85
CA ILE A 49 -15.05 -7.00 -8.96
C ILE A 49 -16.46 -7.09 -8.39
N GLU A 50 -17.35 -6.24 -8.89
CA GLU A 50 -18.79 -6.27 -8.59
C GLU A 50 -19.57 -6.35 -9.90
N ASN A 51 -20.49 -7.30 -9.99
CA ASN A 51 -21.33 -7.52 -11.18
C ASN A 51 -20.51 -7.63 -12.49
N GLY A 52 -19.35 -8.30 -12.42
CA GLY A 52 -18.43 -8.47 -13.55
C GLY A 52 -17.69 -7.19 -13.97
N LYS A 53 -17.76 -6.11 -13.18
CA LYS A 53 -17.04 -4.86 -13.42
C LYS A 53 -16.05 -4.59 -12.30
N VAL A 54 -14.88 -4.08 -12.66
CA VAL A 54 -13.89 -3.64 -11.67
C VAL A 54 -14.39 -2.38 -10.97
N THR A 55 -14.40 -2.39 -9.64
CA THR A 55 -14.81 -1.25 -8.81
C THR A 55 -13.64 -0.56 -8.10
N SER A 56 -12.60 -1.32 -7.77
CA SER A 56 -11.39 -0.76 -7.17
C SER A 56 -10.16 -1.60 -7.45
N TYR A 57 -9.01 -0.94 -7.40
CA TYR A 57 -7.66 -1.49 -7.46
C TYR A 57 -7.12 -1.54 -6.04
N ARG A 58 -6.51 -2.67 -5.65
CA ARG A 58 -5.88 -2.79 -4.34
C ARG A 58 -4.42 -3.17 -4.49
N VAL A 59 -3.59 -2.62 -3.61
CA VAL A 59 -2.15 -2.90 -3.57
C VAL A 59 -1.75 -3.22 -2.14
N LYS A 60 -1.17 -4.39 -1.95
CA LYS A 60 -0.54 -4.79 -0.69
C LYS A 60 0.92 -4.35 -0.69
N LEU A 61 1.34 -3.69 0.39
CA LEU A 61 2.67 -3.13 0.59
C LEU A 61 3.31 -3.68 1.88
N ASN A 62 4.63 -3.84 1.87
CA ASN A 62 5.50 -4.11 3.04
C ASN A 62 6.36 -2.91 3.41
#